data_AF-A0A1I2G261-F1
#
_entry.id   AF-A0A1I2G261-F1
#
_cell.length_a   1.000
_cell.length_b   1.000
_cell.length_c   1.000
_cell.angle_alpha   90.00
_cell.angle_beta   90.00
_cell.angle_gamma   90.00
#
_symmetry.space_group_name_H-M   'P 1'
#
loop_
_entity.id
_entity.type
_entity.pdbx_description
1 polymer ?
#
loop_
_entity_poly.entity_id
_entity_poly.type
_entity_poly.pdbx_seq_one_letter_code
_entity_poly.pdbx_strand_id
1 'polypeptide(L)'
;MVSVCASHDFSSSNGYLQYRFGEKGALELAFPPLTESTRSSQYIQARTLMFAGGGGAYLRFIKEQYNYIVYTAIGKGWGAKDGVAVEKNSQLITNLECQDIPISKLNEEFFSRAGLSVDQDEFQIPGLD
;
A
#
# COMPACT_ATOMS: atom_id res chain seq x y z
N MET A 1 5.67 0.99 -13.47
CA MET A 1 6.03 1.81 -12.29
C MET A 1 4.86 1.80 -11.33
N VAL A 2 5.15 1.75 -10.02
CA VAL A 2 4.17 1.85 -8.94
C VAL A 2 4.46 3.10 -8.14
N SER A 3 3.43 3.85 -7.77
CA SER A 3 3.56 4.95 -6.82
C SER A 3 2.32 5.10 -5.97
N VAL A 4 2.51 5.49 -4.71
CA VAL A 4 1.43 5.97 -3.86
C VAL A 4 1.61 7.48 -3.70
N CYS A 5 0.63 8.24 -4.20
CA CYS A 5 0.65 9.69 -4.14
C CYS A 5 -0.33 10.18 -3.07
N ALA A 6 0.12 11.10 -2.22
CA ALA A 6 -0.73 11.82 -1.29
C ALA A 6 -0.71 13.33 -1.61
N SER A 7 -1.80 14.04 -1.34
CA SER A 7 -1.72 15.51 -1.29
C SER A 7 -0.89 15.96 -0.09
N HIS A 8 -0.36 17.18 -0.15
CA HIS A 8 0.49 17.71 0.91
C HIS A 8 -0.23 17.82 2.27
N ASP A 9 -1.52 18.10 2.23
CA ASP A 9 -2.43 18.29 3.36
C ASP A 9 -3.21 17.02 3.75
N PHE A 10 -2.76 15.86 3.27
CA PHE A 10 -3.47 14.60 3.48
C PHE A 10 -3.63 14.27 4.97
N SER A 11 -4.89 14.09 5.39
CA SER A 11 -5.33 13.79 6.75
C SER A 11 -6.63 12.98 6.72
N SER A 12 -7.21 12.72 7.89
CA SER A 12 -8.50 12.00 8.02
C SER A 12 -9.69 12.66 7.33
N SER A 13 -9.64 13.97 7.09
CA SER A 13 -10.75 14.75 6.52
C SER A 13 -10.39 15.56 5.29
N ASN A 14 -9.11 15.61 4.90
CA ASN A 14 -8.64 16.46 3.81
C ASN A 14 -7.63 15.74 2.93
N GLY A 15 -7.57 16.16 1.67
CA GLY A 15 -6.60 15.67 0.71
C GLY A 15 -6.94 14.31 0.09
N TYR A 16 -5.95 13.68 -0.55
CA TYR A 16 -6.10 12.37 -1.16
C TYR A 16 -4.93 11.45 -0.86
N LEU A 17 -5.17 10.15 -0.99
CA LEU A 17 -4.16 9.10 -1.08
C LEU A 17 -4.54 8.18 -2.25
N GLN A 18 -3.64 7.99 -3.21
CA GLN A 18 -3.95 7.29 -4.45
C GLN A 18 -2.81 6.37 -4.88
N TYR A 19 -3.16 5.11 -5.11
CA TYR A 19 -2.34 4.15 -5.82
C TYR A 19 -2.33 4.47 -7.32
N ARG A 20 -1.15 4.46 -7.93
CA ARG A 20 -0.96 4.65 -9.37
C ARG A 20 -0.05 3.57 -9.94
N PHE A 21 -0.45 3.05 -11.08
CA PHE A 21 0.29 2.05 -11.84
C PHE A 21 0.35 2.44 -13.32
N GLY A 22 1.48 2.14 -13.96
CA GLY A 22 1.70 2.31 -15.39
C GLY A 22 3.15 2.62 -15.72
N GLU A 23 3.45 2.87 -16.99
CA GLU A 23 4.76 3.32 -17.44
C GLU A 23 4.99 4.81 -17.17
N LYS A 24 6.24 5.26 -17.28
CA LYS A 24 6.57 6.68 -17.14
C LYS A 24 5.88 7.48 -18.24
N GLY A 25 4.91 8.32 -17.86
CA GLY A 25 4.11 9.12 -18.79
C GLY A 25 2.88 8.42 -19.36
N ALA A 26 2.65 7.14 -19.02
CA ALA A 26 1.47 6.38 -19.42
C ALA A 26 0.81 5.76 -18.19
N LEU A 27 -0.10 6.52 -17.57
CA LEU A 27 -0.87 6.07 -16.42
C LEU A 27 -1.91 5.03 -16.88
N GLU A 28 -1.84 3.82 -16.34
CA GLU A 28 -2.78 2.73 -16.65
C GLU A 28 -3.89 2.62 -15.61
N LEU A 29 -3.55 2.83 -14.33
CA LEU A 29 -4.50 2.76 -13.23
C LEU A 29 -4.20 3.84 -12.19
N ALA A 30 -5.24 4.54 -11.75
CA ALA A 30 -5.22 5.42 -10.60
C ALA A 30 -6.43 5.15 -9.72
N PHE A 31 -6.20 4.83 -8.44
CA PHE A 31 -7.25 4.39 -7.53
C PHE A 31 -6.98 4.80 -6.07
N PRO A 32 -7.99 5.25 -5.30
CA PRO A 32 -9.36 5.54 -5.73
C PRO A 32 -9.42 6.74 -6.70
N PRO A 33 -10.52 6.88 -7.49
CA PRO A 33 -10.72 8.06 -8.34
C PRO A 33 -10.81 9.31 -7.46
N LEU A 34 -10.20 10.43 -7.89
CA LEU A 34 -10.24 11.68 -7.14
C LEU A 34 -11.52 12.45 -7.48
N THR A 35 -12.56 12.22 -6.69
CA THR A 35 -13.84 12.97 -6.77
C THR A 35 -14.11 13.61 -5.42
N GLU A 36 -14.96 14.63 -5.36
CA GLU A 36 -15.29 15.33 -4.10
C GLU A 36 -15.86 14.38 -3.02
N SER A 37 -16.47 13.27 -3.42
CA SER A 37 -17.06 12.28 -2.51
C SER A 37 -16.10 11.18 -2.07
N THR A 38 -14.89 11.11 -2.65
CA THR A 38 -13.96 10.01 -2.38
C THR A 38 -13.33 10.16 -1.00
N ARG A 39 -13.69 9.28 -0.06
CA ARG A 39 -13.00 9.19 1.23
C ARG A 39 -11.98 8.06 1.19
N SER A 40 -10.70 8.39 1.39
CA SER A 40 -9.60 7.42 1.40
C SER A 40 -9.86 6.23 2.35
N SER A 41 -10.42 6.48 3.52
CA SER A 41 -10.75 5.45 4.53
C SER A 41 -11.78 4.41 4.06
N GLN A 42 -12.54 4.66 2.99
CA GLN A 42 -13.49 3.68 2.43
C GLN A 42 -12.81 2.64 1.53
N TYR A 43 -11.65 2.98 0.97
CA TYR A 43 -10.97 2.17 -0.04
C TYR A 43 -9.58 1.72 0.38
N ILE A 44 -9.07 2.26 1.49
CA ILE A 44 -7.68 2.09 1.90
C ILE A 44 -7.65 1.65 3.35
N GLN A 45 -7.02 0.50 3.56
CA GLN A 45 -6.64 0.01 4.87
C GLN A 45 -5.12 0.01 4.99
N ALA A 46 -4.61 0.07 6.21
CA ALA A 46 -3.18 0.12 6.48
C ALA A 46 -2.83 -0.70 7.72
N ARG A 47 -1.59 -1.16 7.80
CA ARG A 47 -1.04 -1.81 9.00
C ARG A 47 0.48 -1.81 8.96
N THR A 48 1.11 -1.71 10.12
CA THR A 48 2.54 -2.00 10.30
C THR A 48 2.74 -3.47 10.66
N LEU A 49 3.80 -4.07 10.13
CA LEU A 49 4.21 -5.45 10.37
C LEU A 49 5.40 -5.48 11.33
N MET A 50 5.42 -6.45 12.24
CA MET A 50 6.52 -6.68 13.17
C MET A 50 7.16 -8.04 12.89
N PHE A 51 8.47 -8.05 12.65
CA PHE A 51 9.22 -9.28 12.36
C PHE A 51 10.42 -9.41 13.30
N ALA A 52 10.94 -10.64 13.42
CA ALA A 52 12.20 -10.83 14.13
C ALA A 52 13.33 -10.03 13.46
N GLY A 53 13.91 -9.08 14.20
CA GLY A 53 15.01 -8.24 13.73
C GLY A 53 14.63 -7.29 12.59
N GLY A 54 13.35 -6.92 12.47
CA GLY A 54 12.88 -5.95 11.48
C GLY A 54 11.40 -5.63 11.62
N GLY A 55 10.81 -5.12 10.54
CA GLY A 55 9.42 -4.70 10.49
C GLY A 55 9.04 -4.25 9.09
N GLY A 56 7.80 -3.81 8.92
CA GLY A 56 7.32 -3.32 7.65
C GLY A 56 6.03 -2.52 7.79
N ALA A 57 5.49 -2.10 6.68
CA ALA A 57 4.20 -1.44 6.60
C ALA A 57 3.62 -1.64 5.21
N TYR A 58 2.28 -1.64 5.13
CA TYR A 58 1.60 -1.72 3.85
C TYR A 58 0.32 -0.88 3.82
N LEU A 59 -0.10 -0.57 2.59
CA LEU A 59 -1.41 -0.01 2.25
C LEU A 59 -2.16 -0.99 1.37
N ARG A 60 -3.38 -1.36 1.75
CA ARG A 60 -4.29 -2.20 0.96
C ARG A 60 -5.34 -1.30 0.30
N PHE A 61 -5.27 -1.17 -1.01
CA PHE A 61 -6.26 -0.48 -1.83
C PHE A 61 -7.31 -1.48 -2.34
N ILE A 62 -8.55 -1.33 -1.89
CA ILE A 62 -9.66 -2.26 -2.14
C ILE A 62 -10.49 -1.75 -3.31
N LYS A 63 -10.44 -2.45 -4.44
CA LYS A 63 -11.22 -2.16 -5.65
C LYS A 63 -12.01 -3.39 -6.07
N GLU A 64 -13.28 -3.44 -5.66
CA GLU A 64 -14.17 -4.58 -5.89
C GLU A 64 -13.54 -5.88 -5.36
N GLN A 65 -13.31 -6.86 -6.22
CA GLN A 65 -12.67 -8.14 -5.89
C GLN A 65 -11.14 -8.08 -5.82
N TYR A 66 -10.52 -6.93 -6.18
CA TYR A 66 -9.08 -6.77 -6.24
C TYR A 66 -8.55 -5.99 -5.04
N ASN A 67 -7.45 -6.46 -4.45
CA ASN A 67 -6.67 -5.70 -3.49
C ASN A 67 -5.29 -5.40 -4.09
N TYR A 68 -4.90 -4.13 -4.12
CA TYR A 68 -3.54 -3.72 -4.48
C TYR A 68 -2.82 -3.37 -3.18
N ILE A 69 -1.85 -4.18 -2.79
CA ILE A 69 -1.16 -4.08 -1.51
C ILE A 69 0.25 -3.57 -1.78
N VAL A 70 0.48 -2.29 -1.50
CA VAL A 70 1.81 -1.66 -1.62
C VAL A 70 2.51 -1.82 -0.28
N TYR A 71 3.67 -2.47 -0.26
CA TYR A 71 4.36 -2.84 0.96
C TYR A 71 5.84 -2.48 0.93
N THR A 72 6.38 -2.26 2.13
CA THR A 72 7.80 -2.21 2.41
C THR A 72 8.08 -2.99 3.68
N ALA A 73 9.11 -3.81 3.69
CA ALA A 73 9.44 -4.64 4.84
C ALA A 73 10.91 -5.03 4.84
N ILE A 74 11.45 -5.27 6.04
CA ILE A 74 12.77 -5.83 6.24
C ILE A 74 12.73 -6.82 7.40
N GLY A 75 13.47 -7.91 7.28
CA GLY A 75 13.59 -8.88 8.37
C GLY A 75 14.93 -9.59 8.38
N LYS A 76 15.26 -10.11 9.57
CA LYS A 76 16.48 -10.87 9.76
C LYS A 76 16.39 -12.19 8.99
N GLY A 77 17.34 -12.44 8.09
CA GLY A 77 17.46 -13.69 7.33
C GLY A 77 16.98 -13.60 5.88
N TRP A 78 16.10 -12.64 5.55
CA TRP A 78 15.57 -12.47 4.19
C TRP A 78 15.75 -11.04 3.62
N GLY A 79 16.26 -10.09 4.40
CA GLY A 79 16.63 -8.77 3.90
C GLY A 79 15.43 -7.86 3.66
N ALA A 80 15.53 -6.93 2.71
CA ALA A 80 14.43 -6.03 2.35
C ALA A 80 13.52 -6.68 1.30
N LYS A 81 12.21 -6.47 1.45
CA LYS A 81 11.15 -6.88 0.53
C LYS A 81 10.17 -5.73 0.37
N ASP A 82 10.15 -5.18 -0.85
CA ASP A 82 9.31 -4.04 -1.21
C ASP A 82 8.62 -4.33 -2.54
N GLY A 83 7.37 -3.90 -2.69
CA GLY A 83 6.66 -4.13 -3.94
C GLY A 83 5.17 -3.84 -3.88
N VAL A 84 4.47 -4.35 -4.88
CA VAL A 84 3.02 -4.43 -4.90
C VAL A 84 2.56 -5.87 -5.11
N ALA A 85 1.80 -6.38 -4.15
CA ALA A 85 1.05 -7.62 -4.32
C ALA A 85 -0.36 -7.28 -4.81
N VAL A 86 -0.85 -8.07 -5.76
CA VAL A 86 -2.24 -7.97 -6.22
C VAL A 86 -2.95 -9.25 -5.85
N GLU A 87 -4.03 -9.11 -5.10
CA GLU A 87 -4.93 -10.22 -4.77
C GLU A 87 -6.23 -10.06 -5.54
N LYS A 88 -6.84 -11.19 -5.89
CA LYS A 88 -8.21 -11.27 -6.38
C LYS A 88 -8.96 -12.28 -5.53
N ASN A 89 -10.09 -11.89 -4.94
CA ASN A 89 -10.84 -12.74 -3.99
C ASN A 89 -9.93 -13.31 -2.88
N SER A 90 -9.07 -12.47 -2.31
CA SER A 90 -8.09 -12.82 -1.26
C SER A 90 -7.05 -13.88 -1.66
N GLN A 91 -6.90 -14.16 -2.97
CA GLN A 91 -5.84 -15.01 -3.49
C GLN A 91 -4.81 -14.16 -4.22
N LEU A 92 -3.53 -14.35 -3.90
CA LEU A 92 -2.43 -13.70 -4.62
C LEU A 92 -2.46 -14.10 -6.10
N ILE A 93 -2.57 -13.11 -6.99
CA ILE A 93 -2.52 -13.33 -8.44
C ILE A 93 -1.20 -12.88 -9.04
N THR A 94 -0.54 -11.87 -8.46
CA THR A 94 0.80 -11.43 -8.87
C THR A 94 1.49 -10.64 -7.76
N ASN A 95 2.82 -10.67 -7.76
CA ASN A 95 3.66 -9.83 -6.92
C ASN A 95 4.72 -9.17 -7.81
N LEU A 96 4.79 -7.85 -7.76
CA LEU A 96 5.77 -7.05 -8.48
C LEU A 96 6.75 -6.46 -7.47
N GLU A 97 7.92 -7.07 -7.34
CA GLU A 97 8.98 -6.57 -6.46
C GLU A 97 9.62 -5.29 -7.02
N CYS A 98 10.00 -4.39 -6.13
CA CYS A 98 10.77 -3.20 -6.48
C CYS A 98 12.16 -3.60 -7.00
N GLN A 99 12.55 -3.05 -8.15
CA GLN A 99 13.88 -3.27 -8.74
C GLN A 99 14.95 -2.31 -8.18
N ASP A 100 14.50 -1.21 -7.59
CA ASP A 100 15.33 -0.17 -6.96
C ASP A 100 14.85 0.07 -5.52
N ILE A 101 15.65 0.82 -4.74
CA ILE A 101 15.29 1.20 -3.37
C ILE A 101 14.08 2.16 -3.40
N PRO A 102 12.93 1.80 -2.82
CA PRO A 102 11.76 2.67 -2.84
C PRO A 102 11.93 3.86 -1.90
N ILE A 103 11.27 4.98 -2.25
CA ILE A 103 11.06 6.09 -1.32
C ILE A 103 9.72 5.85 -0.62
N SER A 104 9.76 5.59 0.68
CA SER A 104 8.57 5.29 1.48
C SER A 104 8.42 6.23 2.67
N LYS A 105 7.17 6.59 2.97
CA LYS A 105 6.74 7.27 4.20
C LYS A 105 5.74 6.42 4.99
N LEU A 106 5.62 5.13 4.68
CA LEU A 106 4.65 4.24 5.30
C LEU A 106 5.11 3.93 6.74
N ASN A 107 4.35 4.38 7.72
CA ASN A 107 4.55 4.11 9.13
C ASN A 107 3.26 4.40 9.92
N GLU A 108 3.27 4.01 11.19
CA GLU A 108 2.12 4.18 12.08
C GLU A 108 1.70 5.65 12.25
N GLU A 109 2.66 6.58 12.33
CA GLU A 109 2.37 8.02 12.45
C GLU A 109 1.60 8.54 11.24
N PHE A 110 2.03 8.17 10.03
CA PHE A 110 1.37 8.53 8.78
C PHE A 110 -0.06 7.95 8.73
N PHE A 111 -0.23 6.68 9.11
CA PHE A 111 -1.54 6.02 9.10
C PHE A 111 -2.52 6.63 10.09
N SER A 112 -2.07 6.87 11.32
CA SER A 112 -2.87 7.47 12.38
C SER A 112 -3.31 8.89 12.02
N ARG A 113 -2.38 9.75 11.55
CA ARG A 113 -2.70 11.11 11.09
C ARG A 113 -3.68 11.13 9.93
N ALA A 114 -3.55 10.16 9.03
CA ALA A 114 -4.44 9.99 7.87
C ALA A 114 -5.81 9.39 8.23
N GLY A 115 -6.01 8.91 9.46
CA GLY A 115 -7.24 8.24 9.87
C GLY A 115 -7.56 7.00 9.01
N LEU A 116 -6.53 6.29 8.54
CA LEU A 116 -6.72 5.06 7.77
C LEU A 116 -7.20 3.93 8.68
N SER A 117 -8.14 3.12 8.19
CA SER A 117 -8.61 1.97 8.95
C SER A 117 -7.51 0.90 9.04
N VAL A 118 -7.38 0.30 10.23
CA VAL A 118 -6.48 -0.82 10.43
C VAL A 118 -7.02 -2.03 9.66
N ASP A 119 -6.21 -2.57 8.75
CA ASP A 119 -6.53 -3.80 8.04
C ASP A 119 -6.62 -4.96 9.05
N GLN A 120 -7.75 -5.67 9.13
CA GLN A 120 -7.89 -6.80 10.05
C GLN A 120 -7.37 -8.12 9.46
N ASP A 121 -7.22 -8.18 8.14
CA ASP A 121 -6.74 -9.34 7.41
C ASP A 121 -5.26 -9.11 7.04
N GLU A 122 -4.39 -9.38 8.02
CA GLU A 122 -2.96 -9.09 7.93
C GLU A 122 -2.32 -9.68 6.67
N PHE A 123 -1.72 -8.80 5.87
CA PHE A 123 -1.03 -9.18 4.63
C PHE A 123 0.17 -10.09 4.90
N GLN A 124 0.25 -11.19 4.15
CA GLN A 124 1.39 -12.09 4.14
C GLN A 124 2.32 -11.70 2.99
N ILE A 125 3.57 -11.35 3.31
CA ILE A 125 4.57 -10.98 2.29
C ILE A 125 4.88 -12.22 1.44
N PRO A 126 4.68 -12.18 0.10
CA PRO A 126 4.95 -13.31 -0.76
C PRO A 126 6.40 -13.78 -0.69
N GLY A 127 6.59 -15.10 -0.57
CA GLY A 127 7.92 -15.73 -0.60
C GLY A 127 8.67 -15.74 0.74
N LEU A 128 7.96 -15.55 1.87
CA LEU A 128 8.52 -15.65 3.23
C LEU A 128 8.06 -16.91 4.00
N ASP A 129 7.66 -17.96 3.28
CA ASP A 129 7.21 -19.25 3.85
C ASP A 129 8.31 -20.00 4.63
#